data_AF-A0A941I803-F1
#
_entry.id   AF-A0A941I803-F1
#
_cell.length_a   1.000
_cell.length_b   1.000
_cell.length_c   1.000
_cell.angle_alpha   90.00
_cell.angle_beta   90.00
_cell.angle_gamma   90.00
#
_symmetry.space_group_name_H-M   'P 1'
#
loop_
_entity.id
_entity.type
_entity.pdbx_description
1 polymer ?
#
loop_
_entity_poly.entity_id
_entity_poly.type
_entity_poly.pdbx_seq_one_letter_code
_entity_poly.pdbx_strand_id
1 'polypeptide(L)'
;MNKLKFAGLAAASAMLAACGGYVYTSIGGSVTGLGTDGTNTVVLVNERAFTQSLSKDGDFSFPIASNAAYKIQVYAQPSLVFCTVNGGTGVMQGEGEVKSVRVACAANVQVKGTVAGMGSGGIVTLQNTTPDFDKRTVLADSPIVQNVTANGAFSLTRYVVHGDPYEISVYAPPAGQYCTVANAKGVADNTKPELATNVAVSCADAVPVGFTVNGLTAGTLLQVTNKSALKEDTKAVSAIGIYRFAWSWPDATAYTISIKAQPVDSTGKATGQTCSVDTGATGVASMANPSASLNIVVNCK
;
A
#
# COMPACT_ATOMS: atom_id res chain seq x y z
N MET A 1 -44.60 -28.49 87.57
CA MET A 1 -43.99 -29.79 87.94
C MET A 1 -43.91 -30.66 86.70
N ASN A 2 -42.70 -31.17 86.39
CA ASN A 2 -42.37 -32.27 85.46
C ASN A 2 -42.69 -32.09 83.96
N LYS A 3 -41.94 -32.61 82.98
CA LYS A 3 -40.56 -33.12 82.80
C LYS A 3 -40.44 -33.38 81.28
N LEU A 4 -39.28 -33.09 80.68
CA LEU A 4 -38.68 -33.63 79.44
C LEU A 4 -39.47 -33.63 78.11
N LYS A 5 -38.81 -33.14 77.03
CA LYS A 5 -38.26 -33.97 75.92
C LYS A 5 -37.46 -33.12 74.91
N PHE A 6 -36.42 -33.75 74.34
CA PHE A 6 -35.53 -33.28 73.28
C PHE A 6 -36.29 -32.89 72.00
N ALA A 7 -35.89 -31.78 71.36
CA ALA A 7 -36.11 -31.50 69.94
C ALA A 7 -35.01 -30.56 69.43
N GLY A 8 -34.44 -30.87 68.27
CA GLY A 8 -33.22 -30.26 67.73
C GLY A 8 -33.36 -28.85 67.15
N LEU A 9 -32.21 -28.20 67.03
CA LEU A 9 -31.91 -27.07 66.13
C LEU A 9 -30.66 -27.52 65.35
N ALA A 10 -30.58 -27.65 64.02
CA ALA A 10 -31.02 -26.81 62.91
C ALA A 10 -30.37 -25.41 62.92
N ALA A 11 -29.21 -25.30 62.24
CA ALA A 11 -28.78 -24.10 61.51
C ALA A 11 -27.51 -24.43 60.68
N ALA A 12 -27.65 -25.20 59.61
CA ALA A 12 -26.67 -25.18 58.52
C ALA A 12 -27.15 -24.10 57.53
N SER A 13 -26.66 -22.88 57.72
CA SER A 13 -26.92 -21.76 56.80
C SER A 13 -26.22 -22.06 55.47
N ALA A 14 -26.97 -22.60 54.52
CA ALA A 14 -26.56 -22.72 53.13
C ALA A 14 -26.34 -21.32 52.56
N MET A 15 -25.08 -20.93 52.38
CA MET A 15 -24.73 -19.87 51.44
C MET A 15 -25.00 -20.40 50.03
N LEU A 16 -26.23 -20.20 49.55
CA LEU A 16 -26.54 -20.34 48.14
C LEU A 16 -25.74 -19.27 47.41
N ALA A 17 -24.65 -19.67 46.77
CA ALA A 17 -23.92 -18.85 45.83
C ALA A 17 -24.89 -18.45 44.71
N ALA A 18 -25.43 -17.23 44.79
CA ALA A 18 -26.14 -16.59 43.70
C ALA A 18 -25.12 -16.20 42.61
N CYS A 19 -24.56 -17.19 41.92
CA CYS A 19 -24.12 -16.96 40.55
C CYS A 19 -25.40 -16.82 39.72
N GLY A 20 -25.90 -15.61 39.57
CA GLY A 20 -26.93 -15.31 38.58
C GLY A 20 -26.43 -15.81 37.23
N GLY A 21 -26.98 -16.93 36.77
CA GLY A 21 -26.53 -17.60 35.56
C GLY A 21 -26.76 -16.67 34.37
N TYR A 22 -25.69 -16.26 33.72
CA TYR A 22 -25.80 -15.62 32.42
C TYR A 22 -26.29 -16.67 31.42
N VAL A 23 -27.42 -16.41 30.76
CA VAL A 23 -27.84 -17.20 29.61
C VAL A 23 -26.91 -16.82 28.47
N TYR A 24 -26.16 -17.79 27.95
CA TYR A 24 -25.33 -17.62 26.76
C TYR A 24 -26.14 -18.01 25.54
N THR A 25 -26.13 -17.14 24.54
CA THR A 25 -26.69 -17.36 23.22
C THR A 25 -25.62 -17.07 22.16
N SER A 26 -25.98 -17.05 20.88
CA SER A 26 -25.07 -16.74 19.80
C SER A 26 -25.55 -15.56 18.95
N ILE A 27 -24.57 -14.75 18.53
CA ILE A 27 -24.72 -13.72 17.53
C ILE A 27 -23.88 -14.12 16.32
N GLY A 28 -24.50 -14.11 15.16
CA GLY A 28 -23.90 -14.59 13.94
C GLY A 28 -24.53 -13.98 12.70
N GLY A 29 -24.19 -14.58 11.58
CA GLY A 29 -24.55 -14.06 10.28
C GLY A 29 -23.96 -14.90 9.17
N SER A 30 -23.98 -14.34 7.97
CA SER A 30 -23.42 -14.97 6.78
C SER A 30 -22.32 -14.12 6.15
N VAL A 31 -21.29 -14.81 5.65
CA VAL A 31 -20.27 -14.29 4.75
C VAL A 31 -20.65 -14.65 3.32
N THR A 32 -20.65 -13.67 2.42
CA THR A 32 -20.95 -13.84 0.99
C THR A 32 -19.92 -13.14 0.13
N GLY A 33 -19.58 -13.70 -1.04
CA GLY A 33 -18.64 -13.10 -2.00
C GLY A 33 -17.17 -13.25 -1.64
N LEU A 34 -16.84 -14.21 -0.75
CA LEU A 34 -15.47 -14.52 -0.35
C LEU A 34 -14.68 -15.24 -1.46
N GLY A 35 -15.40 -15.89 -2.38
CA GLY A 35 -14.83 -16.74 -3.43
C GLY A 35 -15.04 -18.23 -3.13
N THR A 36 -14.91 -19.06 -4.15
CA THR A 36 -15.21 -20.50 -4.09
C THR A 36 -13.99 -21.40 -4.20
N ASP A 37 -12.80 -20.83 -4.44
CA ASP A 37 -11.55 -21.53 -4.67
C ASP A 37 -10.76 -21.84 -3.37
N GLY A 38 -11.24 -21.36 -2.22
CA GLY A 38 -10.58 -21.55 -0.93
C GLY A 38 -9.30 -20.75 -0.72
N THR A 39 -8.94 -19.86 -1.67
CA THR A 39 -7.70 -19.08 -1.60
C THR A 39 -7.85 -17.80 -0.76
N ASN A 40 -9.08 -17.34 -0.60
CA ASN A 40 -9.44 -16.20 0.23
C ASN A 40 -9.89 -16.68 1.62
N THR A 41 -9.27 -16.17 2.68
CA THR A 41 -9.68 -16.44 4.06
C THR A 41 -9.96 -15.13 4.78
N VAL A 42 -11.19 -14.97 5.28
CA VAL A 42 -11.55 -13.87 6.18
C VAL A 42 -11.49 -14.37 7.62
N VAL A 43 -10.93 -13.57 8.51
CA VAL A 43 -10.95 -13.84 9.95
C VAL A 43 -11.84 -12.79 10.60
N LEU A 44 -12.93 -13.22 11.22
CA LEU A 44 -13.80 -12.37 12.02
C LEU A 44 -13.36 -12.42 13.48
N VAL A 45 -13.54 -11.34 14.21
CA VAL A 45 -13.29 -11.24 15.65
C VAL A 45 -14.45 -10.55 16.35
N ASN A 46 -14.77 -11.03 17.55
CA ASN A 46 -15.73 -10.35 18.42
C ASN A 46 -15.05 -9.48 19.50
N GLU A 47 -15.83 -8.81 20.34
CA GLU A 47 -15.35 -7.94 21.42
C GLU A 47 -14.53 -8.66 22.51
N ARG A 48 -14.55 -10.00 22.53
CA ARG A 48 -13.81 -10.85 23.48
C ARG A 48 -12.56 -11.49 22.87
N ALA A 49 -12.15 -11.05 21.68
CA ALA A 49 -11.05 -11.61 20.91
C ALA A 49 -11.22 -13.08 20.50
N PHE A 50 -12.45 -13.61 20.52
CA PHE A 50 -12.74 -14.88 19.85
C PHE A 50 -12.70 -14.65 18.35
N THR A 51 -12.05 -15.57 17.64
CA THR A 51 -11.89 -15.49 16.19
C THR A 51 -12.55 -16.66 15.49
N GLN A 52 -13.08 -16.41 14.29
CA GLN A 52 -13.59 -17.44 13.40
C GLN A 52 -13.08 -17.18 11.99
N SER A 53 -12.48 -18.19 11.37
CA SER A 53 -11.94 -18.10 10.01
C SER A 53 -12.87 -18.79 9.04
N LEU A 54 -13.15 -18.14 7.92
CA LEU A 54 -13.92 -18.71 6.82
C LEU A 54 -13.08 -18.62 5.54
N SER A 55 -13.05 -19.70 4.76
CA SER A 55 -12.36 -19.78 3.46
C SER A 55 -13.31 -19.92 2.27
N LYS A 56 -14.61 -19.88 2.54
CA LYS A 56 -15.70 -19.87 1.56
C LYS A 56 -16.92 -19.17 2.15
N ASP A 57 -17.86 -18.81 1.31
CA ASP A 57 -19.16 -18.30 1.73
C ASP A 57 -19.84 -19.28 2.70
N GLY A 58 -20.51 -18.73 3.72
CA GLY A 58 -21.14 -19.53 4.76
C GLY A 58 -21.47 -18.75 6.01
N ASP A 59 -22.08 -19.46 6.96
CA ASP A 59 -22.50 -18.89 8.23
C ASP A 59 -21.36 -18.84 9.25
N PHE A 60 -21.40 -17.86 10.12
CA PHE A 60 -20.48 -17.69 11.25
C PHE A 60 -21.28 -17.35 12.52
N SER A 61 -20.75 -17.66 13.70
CA SER A 61 -21.39 -17.32 14.97
C SER A 61 -20.38 -17.21 16.12
N PHE A 62 -20.64 -16.29 17.04
CA PHE A 62 -19.89 -16.09 18.27
C PHE A 62 -20.80 -16.24 19.50
N PRO A 63 -20.32 -16.86 20.59
CA PRO A 63 -21.06 -16.92 21.84
C PRO A 63 -21.09 -15.54 22.51
N ILE A 64 -22.25 -15.17 23.04
CA ILE A 64 -22.48 -13.91 23.75
C ILE A 64 -23.50 -14.07 24.87
N ALA A 65 -23.31 -13.36 25.98
CA ALA A 65 -24.28 -13.33 27.06
C ALA A 65 -25.53 -12.51 26.69
N SER A 66 -26.71 -12.92 27.16
CA SER A 66 -27.94 -12.12 27.08
C SER A 66 -27.70 -10.69 27.61
N ASN A 67 -28.26 -9.67 26.96
CA ASN A 67 -28.11 -8.24 27.31
C ASN A 67 -26.69 -7.66 27.15
N ALA A 68 -25.71 -8.44 26.67
CA ALA A 68 -24.38 -7.92 26.39
C ALA A 68 -24.33 -7.19 25.04
N ALA A 69 -23.47 -6.17 24.97
CA ALA A 69 -23.11 -5.55 23.70
C ALA A 69 -22.17 -6.47 22.91
N TYR A 70 -22.37 -6.55 21.59
CA TYR A 70 -21.46 -7.23 20.66
C TYR A 70 -20.75 -6.23 19.76
N LYS A 71 -19.53 -6.60 19.36
CA LYS A 71 -18.78 -5.92 18.30
C LYS A 71 -18.04 -6.96 17.46
N ILE A 72 -18.55 -7.23 16.28
CA ILE A 72 -17.98 -8.12 15.28
C ILE A 72 -17.27 -7.28 14.21
N GLN A 73 -16.01 -7.61 13.95
CA GLN A 73 -15.17 -6.92 12.98
C GLN A 73 -14.39 -7.92 12.14
N VAL A 74 -13.92 -7.49 10.97
CA VAL A 74 -12.88 -8.24 10.27
C VAL A 74 -11.55 -8.02 10.99
N TYR A 75 -10.98 -9.09 11.53
CA TYR A 75 -9.65 -9.14 12.12
C TYR A 75 -8.56 -9.23 11.05
N ALA A 76 -8.73 -10.13 10.08
CA ALA A 76 -7.85 -10.27 8.94
C ALA A 76 -8.67 -10.36 7.66
N GLN A 77 -8.32 -9.50 6.71
CA GLN A 77 -8.97 -9.44 5.41
C GLN A 77 -8.35 -10.46 4.43
N PRO A 78 -9.13 -10.99 3.49
CA PRO A 78 -8.60 -11.79 2.39
C PRO A 78 -7.71 -10.96 1.44
N SER A 79 -6.94 -11.64 0.58
CA SER A 79 -6.01 -10.99 -0.35
C SER A 79 -6.68 -10.46 -1.63
N LEU A 80 -7.66 -11.18 -2.19
CA LEU A 80 -8.27 -10.85 -3.49
C LEU A 80 -9.66 -10.22 -3.37
N VAL A 81 -10.23 -10.23 -2.17
CA VAL A 81 -11.55 -9.66 -1.89
C VAL A 81 -11.48 -8.83 -0.62
N PHE A 82 -12.36 -7.84 -0.50
CA PHE A 82 -12.52 -7.02 0.69
C PHE A 82 -13.88 -7.30 1.33
N CYS A 83 -13.87 -7.65 2.61
CA CYS A 83 -15.06 -7.96 3.39
C CYS A 83 -15.47 -6.79 4.29
N THR A 84 -16.75 -6.42 4.25
CA THR A 84 -17.35 -5.38 5.10
C THR A 84 -18.39 -6.01 6.01
N VAL A 85 -18.33 -5.70 7.32
CA VAL A 85 -19.35 -6.13 8.29
C VAL A 85 -20.46 -5.09 8.37
N ASN A 86 -21.68 -5.48 8.01
CA ASN A 86 -22.90 -4.71 8.23
C ASN A 86 -23.67 -5.31 9.43
N GLY A 87 -24.15 -4.44 10.32
CA GLY A 87 -24.80 -4.87 11.56
C GLY A 87 -23.84 -5.49 12.57
N GLY A 88 -22.54 -5.17 12.49
CA GLY A 88 -21.51 -5.76 13.37
C GLY A 88 -21.53 -5.25 14.81
N THR A 89 -22.38 -4.28 15.16
CA THR A 89 -22.47 -3.72 16.52
C THR A 89 -23.91 -3.69 16.98
N GLY A 90 -24.14 -4.00 18.26
CA GLY A 90 -25.45 -3.93 18.86
C GLY A 90 -25.48 -4.48 20.28
N VAL A 91 -26.69 -4.68 20.81
CA VAL A 91 -26.93 -5.30 22.12
C VAL A 91 -27.86 -6.49 21.92
N MET A 92 -27.55 -7.62 22.56
CA MET A 92 -28.42 -8.79 22.55
C MET A 92 -29.68 -8.54 23.39
N GLN A 93 -30.85 -8.55 22.79
CA GLN A 93 -32.13 -8.22 23.45
C GLN A 93 -32.95 -9.46 23.89
N GLY A 94 -32.35 -10.66 23.91
CA GLY A 94 -33.05 -11.88 24.27
C GLY A 94 -32.14 -13.10 24.39
N GLU A 95 -32.76 -14.26 24.63
CA GLU A 95 -32.08 -15.55 24.87
C GLU A 95 -31.95 -16.42 23.59
N GLY A 96 -32.58 -16.02 22.49
CA GLY A 96 -32.51 -16.71 21.20
C GLY A 96 -31.26 -16.38 20.39
N GLU A 97 -30.93 -17.24 19.42
CA GLU A 97 -29.86 -16.99 18.45
C GLU A 97 -30.25 -15.83 17.50
N VAL A 98 -29.28 -14.98 17.17
CA VAL A 98 -29.44 -13.87 16.22
C VAL A 98 -28.51 -14.06 15.02
N LYS A 99 -29.06 -14.05 13.81
CA LYS A 99 -28.31 -14.20 12.53
C LYS A 99 -28.37 -12.95 11.64
N SER A 100 -28.38 -11.77 12.25
CA SER A 100 -28.60 -10.50 11.55
C SER A 100 -27.35 -9.89 10.94
N VAL A 101 -26.15 -10.35 11.32
CA VAL A 101 -24.90 -9.77 10.81
C VAL A 101 -24.72 -10.22 9.36
N ARG A 102 -24.26 -9.30 8.51
CA ARG A 102 -23.95 -9.58 7.10
C ARG A 102 -22.52 -9.19 6.82
N VAL A 103 -21.71 -10.13 6.36
CA VAL A 103 -20.34 -9.87 5.93
C VAL A 103 -20.30 -9.99 4.41
N ALA A 104 -20.33 -8.84 3.75
CA ALA A 104 -20.28 -8.77 2.30
C ALA A 104 -18.82 -8.62 1.86
N CYS A 105 -18.30 -9.64 1.19
CA CYS A 105 -17.01 -9.64 0.54
C CYS A 105 -17.20 -9.34 -0.94
N ALA A 106 -16.33 -8.53 -1.51
CA ALA A 106 -16.37 -8.20 -2.93
C ALA A 106 -14.95 -8.22 -3.50
N ALA A 107 -14.82 -8.64 -4.75
CA ALA A 107 -13.53 -8.68 -5.42
C ALA A 107 -12.88 -7.29 -5.38
N ASN A 108 -11.59 -7.27 -5.02
CA ASN A 108 -10.78 -6.08 -5.22
C ASN A 108 -10.62 -5.86 -6.73
N VAL A 109 -10.29 -4.64 -7.12
CA VAL A 109 -10.19 -4.24 -8.52
C VAL A 109 -8.75 -4.32 -8.98
N GLN A 110 -8.50 -5.07 -10.04
CA GLN A 110 -7.18 -5.09 -10.68
C GLN A 110 -7.08 -3.93 -11.65
N VAL A 111 -6.18 -2.98 -11.41
CA VAL A 111 -5.91 -1.91 -12.37
C VAL A 111 -5.14 -2.49 -13.55
N LYS A 112 -5.62 -2.21 -14.75
CA LYS A 112 -5.06 -2.67 -16.02
C LYS A 112 -4.88 -1.50 -16.97
N GLY A 113 -4.04 -1.73 -17.96
CA GLY A 113 -3.78 -0.73 -18.96
C GLY A 113 -2.98 -1.26 -20.13
N THR A 114 -2.48 -0.33 -20.93
CA THR A 114 -1.59 -0.61 -22.05
C THR A 114 -0.33 0.23 -21.97
N VAL A 115 0.80 -0.34 -22.37
CA VAL A 115 2.05 0.39 -22.62
C VAL A 115 2.33 0.43 -24.12
N ALA A 116 2.70 1.59 -24.63
CA ALA A 116 3.10 1.77 -26.02
C ALA A 116 4.35 2.66 -26.13
N GLY A 117 5.10 2.51 -27.24
CA GLY A 117 6.26 3.33 -27.56
C GLY A 117 7.53 3.00 -26.77
N MET A 118 7.52 1.93 -25.97
CA MET A 118 8.73 1.46 -25.29
C MET A 118 9.70 0.83 -26.29
N GLY A 119 10.97 1.24 -26.23
CA GLY A 119 12.04 0.72 -27.07
C GLY A 119 12.32 -0.77 -26.83
N SER A 120 13.02 -1.41 -27.77
CA SER A 120 13.39 -2.84 -27.65
C SER A 120 14.23 -3.09 -26.39
N GLY A 121 13.80 -4.06 -25.57
CA GLY A 121 14.45 -4.35 -24.29
C GLY A 121 14.23 -3.29 -23.21
N GLY A 122 13.38 -2.29 -23.46
CA GLY A 122 12.99 -1.30 -22.48
C GLY A 122 12.18 -1.90 -21.33
N ILE A 123 12.31 -1.29 -20.15
CA ILE A 123 11.52 -1.62 -18.97
C ILE A 123 10.98 -0.31 -18.42
N VAL A 124 9.67 -0.22 -18.25
CA VAL A 124 9.02 0.86 -17.50
C VAL A 124 8.59 0.32 -16.16
N THR A 125 8.97 0.99 -15.08
CA THR A 125 8.50 0.69 -13.73
C THR A 125 7.33 1.62 -13.42
N LEU A 126 6.15 1.05 -13.22
CA LEU A 126 4.95 1.77 -12.79
C LEU A 126 4.83 1.73 -11.28
N GLN A 127 4.30 2.80 -10.70
CA GLN A 127 3.96 2.90 -9.30
C GLN A 127 2.46 3.14 -9.16
N ASN A 128 1.83 2.44 -8.22
CA ASN A 128 0.48 2.73 -7.77
C ASN A 128 0.52 3.29 -6.34
N THR A 129 0.08 4.53 -6.15
CA THR A 129 -0.05 5.15 -4.83
C THR A 129 -1.47 4.99 -4.31
N THR A 130 -1.86 3.76 -4.03
CA THR A 130 -3.08 3.46 -3.26
C THR A 130 -2.74 3.36 -1.77
N PRO A 131 -3.65 3.73 -0.86
CA PRO A 131 -3.55 3.32 0.52
C PRO A 131 -3.33 1.80 0.58
N ASP A 132 -2.26 1.38 1.23
CA ASP A 132 -1.95 -0.04 1.37
C ASP A 132 -3.05 -0.72 2.21
N PHE A 133 -3.73 -1.72 1.63
CA PHE A 133 -4.70 -2.53 2.38
C PHE A 133 -4.08 -3.72 3.13
N ASP A 134 -2.81 -4.02 2.88
CA ASP A 134 -2.09 -5.07 3.59
C ASP A 134 -1.69 -4.58 4.98
N LYS A 135 -2.66 -4.60 5.91
CA LYS A 135 -2.42 -4.44 7.35
C LYS A 135 -1.57 -5.58 7.93
N ARG A 136 -1.23 -6.62 7.16
CA ARG A 136 -0.44 -7.78 7.63
C ARG A 136 1.06 -7.51 7.59
N THR A 137 1.49 -6.49 6.86
CA THR A 137 2.84 -5.96 6.94
C THR A 137 2.80 -4.53 7.43
N VAL A 138 3.35 -4.32 8.61
CA VAL A 138 3.88 -3.02 9.04
C VAL A 138 5.07 -2.67 8.13
N LEU A 139 4.79 -2.39 6.87
CA LEU A 139 5.66 -1.66 5.96
C LEU A 139 4.83 -0.49 5.47
N ALA A 140 4.58 0.44 6.39
CA ALA A 140 4.13 1.77 6.04
C ALA A 140 4.99 2.32 4.88
N ASP A 141 4.33 2.97 3.93
CA ASP A 141 4.93 3.95 3.02
C ASP A 141 5.87 3.46 1.89
N SER A 142 5.99 2.16 1.59
CA SER A 142 6.73 1.74 0.39
C SER A 142 5.86 1.85 -0.87
N PRO A 143 6.34 2.52 -1.94
CA PRO A 143 5.60 2.63 -3.19
C PRO A 143 5.39 1.23 -3.80
N ILE A 144 4.15 0.87 -4.11
CA ILE A 144 3.85 -0.37 -4.84
C ILE A 144 4.35 -0.18 -6.27
N VAL A 145 5.49 -0.79 -6.60
CA VAL A 145 6.12 -0.70 -7.91
C VAL A 145 6.06 -2.01 -8.68
N GLN A 146 5.91 -1.93 -10.00
CA GLN A 146 5.90 -3.09 -10.90
C GLN A 146 6.61 -2.77 -12.22
N ASN A 147 7.45 -3.70 -12.65
CA ASN A 147 8.09 -3.64 -13.96
C ASN A 147 7.15 -4.15 -15.07
N VAL A 148 7.08 -3.40 -16.16
CA VAL A 148 6.46 -3.81 -17.42
C VAL A 148 7.56 -3.86 -18.48
N THR A 149 7.75 -5.03 -19.07
CA THR A 149 8.92 -5.36 -19.92
C THR A 149 8.61 -5.43 -21.41
N ALA A 150 7.36 -5.16 -21.82
CA ALA A 150 6.93 -5.20 -23.20
C ALA A 150 5.80 -4.20 -23.45
N ASN A 151 5.66 -3.75 -24.70
CA ASN A 151 4.48 -3.04 -25.15
C ASN A 151 3.26 -3.99 -25.16
N GLY A 152 2.06 -3.43 -24.99
CA GLY A 152 0.80 -4.16 -24.94
C GLY A 152 0.10 -4.06 -23.59
N ALA A 153 -0.82 -4.98 -23.34
CA ALA A 153 -1.60 -4.99 -22.11
C ALA A 153 -0.75 -5.34 -20.90
N PHE A 154 -0.98 -4.65 -19.79
CA PHE A 154 -0.44 -4.99 -18.48
C PHE A 154 -1.57 -5.06 -17.45
N SER A 155 -1.30 -5.74 -16.35
CA SER A 155 -2.18 -5.75 -15.17
C SER A 155 -1.31 -5.59 -13.94
N LEU A 156 -1.74 -4.72 -13.03
CA LEU A 156 -1.04 -4.58 -11.77
C LEU A 156 -1.18 -5.86 -10.95
N THR A 157 -0.10 -6.34 -10.34
CA THR A 157 -0.11 -7.54 -9.49
C THR A 157 -0.91 -7.31 -8.22
N ARG A 158 -0.96 -6.06 -7.77
CA ARG A 158 -1.67 -5.64 -6.57
C ARG A 158 -3.04 -5.07 -6.91
N TYR A 159 -4.05 -5.61 -6.24
CA TYR A 159 -5.42 -5.15 -6.37
C TYR A 159 -5.66 -3.91 -5.52
N VAL A 160 -6.61 -3.08 -5.97
CA VAL A 160 -7.10 -1.89 -5.28
C VAL A 160 -8.45 -2.21 -4.66
N VAL A 161 -8.64 -1.84 -3.40
CA VAL A 161 -9.89 -2.10 -2.68
C VAL A 161 -11.04 -1.33 -3.31
N HIS A 162 -12.22 -1.93 -3.37
CA HIS A 162 -13.42 -1.26 -3.85
C HIS A 162 -13.72 0.02 -3.03
N GLY A 163 -13.92 1.14 -3.72
CA GLY A 163 -14.15 2.46 -3.14
C GLY A 163 -12.87 3.25 -2.87
N ASP A 164 -11.69 2.61 -2.91
CA ASP A 164 -10.42 3.30 -2.70
C ASP A 164 -9.92 3.98 -3.99
N PRO A 165 -9.28 5.16 -3.87
CA PRO A 165 -8.64 5.81 -5.00
C PRO A 165 -7.35 5.10 -5.40
N TYR A 166 -7.04 5.10 -6.69
CA TYR A 166 -5.74 4.73 -7.22
C TYR A 166 -5.12 5.88 -8.02
N GLU A 167 -3.79 5.90 -8.05
CA GLU A 167 -3.02 6.84 -8.88
C GLU A 167 -1.77 6.13 -9.42
N ILE A 168 -1.74 5.96 -10.74
CA ILE A 168 -0.67 5.31 -11.48
C ILE A 168 0.30 6.36 -11.98
N SER A 169 1.57 6.20 -11.65
CA SER A 169 2.64 7.04 -12.16
C SER A 169 3.79 6.18 -12.67
N VAL A 170 4.66 6.78 -13.47
CA VAL A 170 5.93 6.14 -13.83
C VAL A 170 6.91 6.40 -12.69
N TYR A 171 7.40 5.31 -12.09
CA TYR A 171 8.46 5.32 -11.10
C TYR A 171 9.82 5.52 -11.77
N ALA A 172 10.11 4.69 -12.77
CA ALA A 172 11.32 4.75 -13.58
C ALA A 172 10.97 4.50 -15.05
N PRO A 173 11.30 5.41 -15.97
CA PRO A 173 11.13 5.18 -17.40
C PRO A 173 12.24 4.25 -17.96
N PRO A 174 12.06 3.69 -19.16
CA PRO A 174 13.14 3.05 -19.89
C PRO A 174 14.29 4.04 -20.13
N ALA A 175 15.52 3.52 -20.18
CA ALA A 175 16.70 4.35 -20.44
C ALA A 175 16.57 5.08 -21.79
N GLY A 176 16.79 6.39 -21.79
CA GLY A 176 16.66 7.22 -22.99
C GLY A 176 15.22 7.45 -23.44
N GLN A 177 14.22 7.17 -22.61
CA GLN A 177 12.82 7.46 -22.90
C GLN A 177 12.16 8.25 -21.77
N TYR A 178 11.08 8.94 -22.11
CA TYR A 178 10.18 9.57 -21.17
C TYR A 178 8.78 8.97 -21.36
N CYS A 179 8.16 8.55 -20.26
CA CYS A 179 6.83 7.95 -20.30
C CYS A 179 5.82 8.82 -19.58
N THR A 180 4.64 8.98 -20.19
CA THR A 180 3.47 9.66 -19.63
C THR A 180 2.38 8.65 -19.33
N VAL A 181 1.51 8.97 -18.36
CA VAL A 181 0.37 8.12 -17.99
C VAL A 181 -0.92 8.92 -18.18
N ALA A 182 -1.79 8.46 -19.06
CA ALA A 182 -3.17 8.92 -19.20
C ALA A 182 -4.11 7.99 -18.42
N ASN A 183 -5.24 8.56 -17.95
CA ASN A 183 -6.18 7.87 -17.05
C ASN A 183 -5.49 7.31 -15.80
N ALA A 184 -4.47 8.04 -15.32
CA ALA A 184 -3.64 7.66 -14.19
C ALA A 184 -4.43 7.50 -12.89
N LYS A 185 -5.52 8.25 -12.72
CA LYS A 185 -6.27 8.32 -11.46
C LYS A 185 -7.69 7.78 -11.64
N GLY A 186 -8.21 7.14 -10.59
CA GLY A 186 -9.59 6.69 -10.55
C GLY A 186 -9.96 6.17 -9.17
N VAL A 187 -11.19 5.65 -9.05
CA VAL A 187 -11.67 4.92 -7.88
C VAL A 187 -11.93 3.49 -8.31
N ALA A 188 -11.45 2.54 -7.51
CA ALA A 188 -11.69 1.14 -7.77
C ALA A 188 -13.17 0.81 -7.59
N ASP A 189 -13.86 0.48 -8.69
CA ASP A 189 -15.25 0.04 -8.69
C ASP A 189 -15.34 -1.39 -9.23
N ASN A 190 -15.69 -2.35 -8.37
CA ASN A 190 -15.83 -3.75 -8.78
C ASN A 190 -17.16 -4.04 -9.49
N THR A 191 -18.10 -3.09 -9.47
CA THR A 191 -19.30 -3.14 -10.30
C THR A 191 -19.04 -2.64 -11.72
N LYS A 192 -17.91 -1.95 -11.92
CA LYS A 192 -17.46 -1.35 -13.19
C LYS A 192 -15.96 -1.59 -13.41
N PRO A 193 -15.53 -2.87 -13.48
CA PRO A 193 -14.11 -3.21 -13.57
C PRO A 193 -13.43 -2.59 -14.79
N GLU A 194 -14.17 -2.33 -15.87
CA GLU A 194 -13.69 -1.70 -17.09
C GLU A 194 -13.10 -0.29 -16.86
N LEU A 195 -13.60 0.45 -15.87
CA LEU A 195 -13.09 1.79 -15.54
C LEU A 195 -11.66 1.73 -14.97
N ALA A 196 -11.29 0.63 -14.34
CA ALA A 196 -9.93 0.38 -13.88
C ALA A 196 -9.04 -0.27 -14.97
N THR A 197 -9.52 -0.42 -16.22
CA THR A 197 -8.77 -1.05 -17.31
C THR A 197 -8.27 -0.11 -18.40
N ASN A 198 -8.42 1.20 -18.22
CA ASN A 198 -8.16 2.20 -19.27
C ASN A 198 -6.87 3.01 -19.08
N VAL A 199 -5.96 2.58 -18.18
CA VAL A 199 -4.68 3.27 -17.98
C VAL A 199 -3.85 3.15 -19.27
N ALA A 200 -3.34 4.27 -19.78
CA ALA A 200 -2.54 4.28 -20.99
C ALA A 200 -1.17 4.90 -20.70
N VAL A 201 -0.12 4.10 -20.85
CA VAL A 201 1.27 4.52 -20.68
C VAL A 201 1.89 4.70 -22.05
N SER A 202 2.32 5.92 -22.35
CA SER A 202 2.97 6.26 -23.63
C SER A 202 4.40 6.69 -23.38
N CYS A 203 5.34 5.92 -23.93
CA CYS A 203 6.77 6.20 -23.88
C CYS A 203 7.24 6.75 -25.23
N ALA A 204 8.15 7.72 -25.20
CA ALA A 204 8.79 8.27 -26.37
C ALA A 204 10.28 8.51 -26.09
N ASP A 205 11.08 8.56 -27.15
CA ASP A 205 12.50 8.84 -27.04
C ASP A 205 12.75 10.21 -26.41
N ALA A 206 13.76 10.27 -25.56
CA ALA A 206 14.10 11.41 -24.75
C ALA A 206 15.62 11.49 -24.57
N VAL A 207 16.10 12.67 -24.19
CA VAL A 207 17.53 12.96 -24.03
C VAL A 207 17.97 12.62 -22.61
N PRO A 208 18.91 11.68 -22.42
CA PRO A 208 19.47 11.41 -21.10
C PRO A 208 20.28 12.60 -20.59
N VAL A 209 20.18 12.86 -19.28
CA VAL A 209 21.04 13.84 -18.61
C VAL A 209 22.05 13.11 -17.72
N GLY A 210 23.32 13.51 -17.82
CA GLY A 210 24.41 12.87 -17.12
C GLY A 210 25.43 13.88 -16.61
N PHE A 211 26.16 13.50 -15.56
CA PHE A 211 27.14 14.35 -14.90
C PHE A 211 28.34 13.55 -14.43
N THR A 212 29.50 14.21 -14.35
CA THR A 212 30.73 13.67 -13.78
C THR A 212 30.93 14.24 -12.39
N VAL A 213 31.24 13.39 -11.41
CA VAL A 213 31.58 13.79 -10.03
C VAL A 213 33.07 13.60 -9.80
N ASN A 214 33.76 14.68 -9.40
CA ASN A 214 35.17 14.66 -9.03
C ASN A 214 35.36 15.09 -7.57
N GLY A 215 36.43 14.57 -6.94
CA GLY A 215 36.86 14.97 -5.60
C GLY A 215 35.96 14.50 -4.46
N LEU A 216 34.91 13.71 -4.71
CA LEU A 216 34.03 13.21 -3.65
C LEU A 216 34.80 12.28 -2.70
N THR A 217 34.72 12.56 -1.40
CA THR A 217 35.38 11.76 -0.37
C THR A 217 34.75 10.37 -0.28
N ALA A 218 35.56 9.33 -0.25
CA ALA A 218 35.09 7.96 -0.12
C ALA A 218 34.29 7.76 1.19
N GLY A 219 33.22 6.96 1.13
CA GLY A 219 32.35 6.70 2.28
C GLY A 219 31.36 7.82 2.61
N THR A 220 31.24 8.83 1.73
CA THR A 220 30.23 9.88 1.83
C THR A 220 29.11 9.70 0.81
N LEU A 221 27.97 10.35 1.04
CA LEU A 221 26.82 10.36 0.15
C LEU A 221 26.48 11.80 -0.26
N LEU A 222 26.57 12.08 -1.55
CA LEU A 222 26.17 13.34 -2.18
C LEU A 222 24.82 13.14 -2.88
N GLN A 223 23.93 14.14 -2.83
CA GLN A 223 22.69 14.13 -3.60
C GLN A 223 22.68 15.26 -4.63
N VAL A 224 22.59 14.90 -5.91
CA VAL A 224 22.51 15.83 -7.04
C VAL A 224 21.12 15.73 -7.64
N THR A 225 20.52 16.86 -7.98
CA THR A 225 19.18 16.95 -8.55
C THR A 225 19.23 17.48 -9.98
N ASN A 226 18.44 16.88 -10.85
CA ASN A 226 18.09 17.37 -12.18
C ASN A 226 16.59 17.71 -12.19
N LYS A 227 16.28 19.00 -12.31
CA LYS A 227 14.91 19.51 -12.23
C LYS A 227 14.48 20.07 -13.57
N SER A 228 13.33 19.62 -14.06
CA SER A 228 12.62 20.23 -15.19
C SER A 228 11.23 20.72 -14.75
N ALA A 229 10.46 21.29 -15.68
CA ALA A 229 9.04 21.58 -15.45
C ALA A 229 8.19 20.31 -15.25
N LEU A 230 8.69 19.15 -15.68
CA LEU A 230 7.96 17.89 -15.68
C LEU A 230 8.19 17.08 -14.40
N LYS A 231 9.44 17.01 -13.92
CA LYS A 231 9.82 16.22 -12.75
C LYS A 231 11.13 16.70 -12.12
N GLU A 232 11.28 16.41 -10.84
CA GLU A 232 12.57 16.48 -10.13
C GLU A 232 13.14 15.06 -10.00
N ASP A 233 14.33 14.84 -10.54
CA ASP A 233 15.06 13.58 -10.42
C ASP A 233 16.30 13.79 -9.54
N THR A 234 16.40 13.03 -8.44
CA THR A 234 17.53 13.10 -7.50
C THR A 234 18.37 11.84 -7.62
N LYS A 235 19.66 12.00 -7.90
CA LYS A 235 20.65 10.94 -7.88
C LYS A 235 21.52 11.03 -6.63
N ALA A 236 21.51 9.98 -5.83
CA ALA A 236 22.49 9.79 -4.76
C ALA A 236 23.76 9.14 -5.34
N VAL A 237 24.92 9.67 -4.97
CA VAL A 237 26.25 9.22 -5.45
C VAL A 237 27.21 9.08 -4.27
N SER A 238 27.97 7.99 -4.24
CA SER A 238 28.87 7.63 -3.13
C SER A 238 30.32 7.41 -3.56
N ALA A 239 30.64 7.73 -4.82
CA ALA A 239 31.98 7.64 -5.38
C ALA A 239 32.17 8.72 -6.46
N ILE A 240 33.43 8.90 -6.89
CA ILE A 240 33.73 9.65 -8.11
C ILE A 240 33.33 8.84 -9.35
N GLY A 241 33.03 9.51 -10.45
CA GLY A 241 32.72 8.84 -11.71
C GLY A 241 31.66 9.54 -12.56
N ILE A 242 31.19 8.84 -13.58
CA ILE A 242 30.19 9.31 -14.53
C ILE A 242 28.83 8.72 -14.14
N TYR A 243 27.84 9.58 -13.96
CA TYR A 243 26.50 9.23 -13.54
C TYR A 243 25.47 9.70 -14.55
N ARG A 244 24.32 9.02 -14.55
CA ARG A 244 23.11 9.44 -15.26
C ARG A 244 21.95 9.53 -14.29
N PHE A 245 21.11 10.53 -14.55
CA PHE A 245 19.78 10.61 -13.96
C PHE A 245 18.91 9.47 -14.50
N ALA A 246 17.95 9.02 -13.71
CA ALA A 246 17.01 7.96 -14.10
C ALA A 246 16.04 8.48 -15.17
N TRP A 247 15.67 9.75 -15.09
CA TRP A 247 14.78 10.42 -16.03
C TRP A 247 15.56 11.05 -17.17
N SER A 248 15.12 10.75 -18.39
CA SER A 248 15.49 11.48 -19.61
C SER A 248 14.42 12.52 -19.92
N TRP A 249 14.76 13.60 -20.63
CA TRP A 249 13.81 14.67 -20.91
C TRP A 249 13.40 14.71 -22.38
N PRO A 250 12.11 14.97 -22.70
CA PRO A 250 11.69 15.22 -24.07
C PRO A 250 12.51 16.35 -24.72
N ASP A 251 12.57 16.35 -26.06
CA ASP A 251 13.26 17.39 -26.82
C ASP A 251 12.77 18.80 -26.42
N ALA A 252 13.70 19.76 -26.45
CA ALA A 252 13.51 21.15 -26.04
C ALA A 252 13.14 21.38 -24.56
N THR A 253 13.22 20.36 -23.70
CA THR A 253 12.93 20.53 -22.26
C THR A 253 14.11 21.20 -21.54
N ALA A 254 13.85 22.35 -20.92
CA ALA A 254 14.81 23.00 -20.04
C ALA A 254 15.00 22.23 -18.73
N TYR A 255 16.23 22.17 -18.24
CA TYR A 255 16.57 21.55 -16.96
C TYR A 255 17.61 22.36 -16.18
N THR A 256 17.61 22.16 -14.87
CA THR A 256 18.56 22.75 -13.92
C THR A 256 19.16 21.67 -13.04
N ILE A 257 20.48 21.69 -12.89
CA ILE A 257 21.24 20.80 -12.03
C ILE A 257 21.62 21.55 -10.74
N SER A 258 21.38 20.93 -9.59
CA SER A 258 21.74 21.50 -8.29
C SER A 258 22.19 20.44 -7.29
N ILE A 259 22.91 20.87 -6.26
CA ILE A 259 23.23 20.00 -5.12
C ILE A 259 22.06 20.08 -4.13
N LYS A 260 21.38 18.95 -3.92
CA LYS A 260 20.28 18.84 -2.96
C LYS A 260 20.78 18.70 -1.53
N ALA A 261 21.81 17.87 -1.34
CA ALA A 261 22.45 17.66 -0.06
C ALA A 261 23.95 17.51 -0.26
N GLN A 262 24.73 18.28 0.49
CA GLN A 262 26.19 18.16 0.55
C GLN A 262 26.62 16.81 1.14
N PRO A 263 27.88 16.36 0.91
CA PRO A 263 28.33 15.05 1.36
C PRO A 263 28.13 14.80 2.86
N VAL A 264 27.35 13.77 3.17
CA VAL A 264 27.15 13.24 4.53
C VAL A 264 27.84 11.88 4.70
N ASP A 265 28.25 11.54 5.90
CA ASP A 265 28.77 10.21 6.21
C ASP A 265 27.65 9.14 6.29
N SER A 266 28.02 7.89 6.54
CA SER A 266 27.07 6.78 6.70
C SER A 266 26.02 6.95 7.80
N THR A 267 26.21 7.90 8.72
CA THR A 267 25.27 8.25 9.80
C THR A 267 24.39 9.45 9.46
N GLY A 268 24.56 10.05 8.27
CA GLY A 268 23.85 11.25 7.83
C GLY A 268 24.44 12.54 8.39
N LYS A 269 25.62 12.51 9.02
CA LYS A 269 26.28 13.70 9.54
C LYS A 269 27.07 14.41 8.44
N ALA A 270 26.99 15.74 8.39
CA ALA A 270 27.77 16.53 7.45
C ALA A 270 29.27 16.33 7.64
N THR A 271 29.97 16.10 6.53
CA THR A 271 31.43 15.88 6.53
C THR A 271 32.25 17.16 6.47
N GLY A 272 31.60 18.29 6.15
CA GLY A 272 32.27 19.57 5.89
C GLY A 272 32.79 19.74 4.47
N GLN A 273 32.81 18.66 3.67
CA GLN A 273 33.10 18.75 2.25
C GLN A 273 31.99 19.52 1.51
N THR A 274 32.39 20.28 0.49
CA THR A 274 31.45 21.06 -0.34
C THR A 274 31.59 20.69 -1.80
N CYS A 275 30.46 20.41 -2.45
CA CYS A 275 30.36 20.16 -3.88
C CYS A 275 29.57 21.30 -4.56
N SER A 276 29.99 21.65 -5.77
CA SER A 276 29.32 22.62 -6.64
C SER A 276 29.18 22.07 -8.06
N VAL A 277 28.16 22.56 -8.78
CA VAL A 277 28.01 22.32 -10.21
C VAL A 277 28.83 23.38 -10.94
N ASP A 278 29.94 22.99 -11.53
CA ASP A 278 30.92 23.92 -12.10
C ASP A 278 30.60 24.22 -13.58
N THR A 279 30.07 23.24 -14.32
CA THR A 279 29.64 23.40 -15.71
C THR A 279 28.30 22.71 -15.94
N GLY A 280 27.47 23.29 -16.81
CA GLY A 280 26.18 22.69 -17.20
C GLY A 280 25.09 22.74 -16.13
N ALA A 281 25.16 23.69 -15.19
CA ALA A 281 24.14 23.87 -14.15
C ALA A 281 22.73 24.14 -14.71
N THR A 282 22.63 24.67 -15.92
CA THR A 282 21.38 24.78 -16.68
C THR A 282 21.60 24.31 -18.11
N GLY A 283 20.54 23.84 -18.76
CA GLY A 283 20.60 23.40 -20.14
C GLY A 283 19.23 23.11 -20.72
N VAL A 284 19.23 22.70 -21.98
CA VAL A 284 18.04 22.25 -22.71
C VAL A 284 18.36 20.88 -23.31
N ALA A 285 17.49 19.91 -23.04
CA ALA A 285 17.54 18.60 -23.67
C ALA A 285 17.32 18.76 -25.18
N SER A 286 18.29 18.32 -25.99
CA SER A 286 18.18 18.40 -27.45
C SER A 286 18.48 17.06 -28.11
N MET A 287 17.52 16.52 -28.86
CA MET A 287 17.70 15.32 -29.67
C MET A 287 18.72 15.56 -30.80
N ALA A 288 18.88 16.81 -31.25
CA ALA A 288 19.89 17.20 -32.25
C ALA A 288 21.31 17.25 -31.67
N ASN A 289 21.47 17.40 -30.35
CA ASN A 289 22.76 17.36 -29.66
C ASN A 289 22.65 16.69 -28.27
N PRO A 290 22.45 15.36 -28.22
CA PRO A 290 22.25 14.66 -26.94
C PRO A 290 23.48 14.71 -26.03
N SER A 291 24.68 14.83 -26.63
CA SER A 291 25.94 14.90 -25.88
C SER A 291 26.07 16.13 -25.00
N ALA A 292 25.42 17.24 -25.33
CA ALA A 292 25.48 18.45 -24.50
C ALA A 292 24.92 18.20 -23.09
N SER A 293 23.87 17.39 -22.97
CA SER A 293 23.25 17.04 -21.69
C SER A 293 24.03 16.01 -20.86
N LEU A 294 25.18 15.54 -21.35
CA LEU A 294 26.05 14.58 -20.66
C LEU A 294 27.35 15.22 -20.12
N ASN A 295 27.63 16.48 -20.48
CA ASN A 295 28.90 17.16 -20.16
C ASN A 295 28.83 18.02 -18.90
N ILE A 296 27.97 17.67 -17.94
CA ILE A 296 27.83 18.37 -16.66
C ILE A 296 28.95 17.93 -15.71
N VAL A 297 29.55 18.88 -14.98
CA VAL A 297 30.63 18.57 -14.03
C VAL A 297 30.27 19.07 -12.63
N VAL A 298 30.38 18.16 -11.67
CA VAL A 298 30.26 18.42 -10.23
C VAL A 298 31.62 18.21 -9.59
N ASN A 299 32.16 19.25 -8.96
CA ASN A 299 33.44 19.19 -8.27
C ASN A 299 33.24 19.36 -6.77
N CYS A 300 33.88 18.49 -5.99
CA CYS A 300 33.88 18.52 -4.54
C CYS A 300 35.25 18.95 -4.00
N LYS A 301 35.26 19.82 -2.99
CA LYS A 301 36.42 20.39 -2.32
C LYS A 301 36.26 20.29 -0.80
#